data_AF-A0A7J2SUK8-F1
#
_entry.id   AF-A0A7J2SUK8-F1
#
_cell.length_a   1.000
_cell.length_b   1.000
_cell.length_c   1.000
_cell.angle_alpha   90.00
_cell.angle_beta   90.00
_cell.angle_gamma   90.00
#
_symmetry.space_group_name_H-M   'P 1'
#
loop_
_entity.id
_entity.type
_entity.pdbx_description
1 polymer ?
#
loop_
_entity_poly.entity_id
_entity_poly.type
_entity_poly.pdbx_seq_one_letter_code
_entity_poly.pdbx_strand_id
1 'polypeptide(L)'
;MPEVEISVGKVFYEKAGEGFPVIFVHGNYGSWKWWKPILGKLEGYTTIALDLPCFGRSCKPETDHKIPTYAKYLDEFVKALGLEEFHLVGHSLGG
;
A
#
# COMPACT_ATOMS: atom_id res chain seq x y z
N MET A 1 7.05 -11.04 -7.20
CA MET A 1 6.15 -10.20 -6.39
C MET A 1 6.59 -8.77 -6.62
N PRO A 2 5.69 -7.84 -6.97
CA PRO A 2 6.08 -6.55 -7.50
C PRO A 2 6.58 -5.58 -6.42
N GLU A 3 7.49 -4.71 -6.81
CA GLU A 3 8.00 -3.59 -6.02
C GLU A 3 7.91 -2.33 -6.88
N VAL A 4 7.72 -1.18 -6.26
CA VAL A 4 7.78 0.13 -6.92
C VAL A 4 8.73 1.06 -6.16
N GLU A 5 9.48 1.86 -6.89
CA GLU A 5 10.43 2.82 -6.31
C GLU A 5 9.70 4.12 -5.93
N ILE A 6 9.92 4.61 -4.71
CA ILE A 6 9.52 5.95 -4.25
C ILE A 6 10.76 6.71 -3.75
N SER A 7 10.61 7.96 -3.29
CA SER A 7 11.75 8.82 -2.93
C SER A 7 12.64 8.26 -1.82
N VAL A 8 12.12 7.36 -0.98
CA VAL A 8 12.81 6.76 0.16
C VAL A 8 13.21 5.30 -0.03
N GLY A 9 12.97 4.75 -1.22
CA GLY A 9 13.34 3.38 -1.60
C GLY A 9 12.18 2.56 -2.15
N LYS A 10 12.36 1.25 -2.18
CA LYS A 10 11.38 0.31 -2.73
C LYS A 10 10.23 0.02 -1.78
N VAL A 11 9.01 0.07 -2.31
CA VAL A 11 7.77 -0.35 -1.64
C VAL A 11 7.29 -1.65 -2.24
N PHE A 12 7.13 -2.66 -1.39
CA PHE A 12 6.56 -3.94 -1.75
C PHE A 12 5.04 -3.86 -1.77
N TYR A 13 4.41 -4.52 -2.75
CA TYR A 13 2.95 -4.69 -2.76
C TYR A 13 2.54 -6.01 -3.41
N GLU A 14 1.30 -6.41 -3.15
CA GLU A 14 0.60 -7.47 -3.88
C GLU A 14 -0.57 -6.88 -4.66
N LYS A 15 -0.85 -7.47 -5.82
CA LYS A 15 -1.96 -7.06 -6.71
C LYS A 15 -2.70 -8.30 -7.19
N ALA A 16 -4.02 -8.25 -7.14
CA ALA A 16 -4.89 -9.33 -7.64
C ALA A 16 -6.25 -8.79 -8.09
N GLY A 17 -6.89 -9.50 -9.02
CA GLY A 17 -8.17 -9.09 -9.63
C GLY A 17 -7.99 -8.11 -10.79
N GLU A 18 -9.11 -7.71 -11.37
CA GLU A 18 -9.21 -6.84 -12.54
C GLU A 18 -10.39 -5.86 -12.36
N GLY A 19 -10.22 -4.62 -12.82
CA GLY A 19 -11.21 -3.56 -12.70
C GLY A 19 -10.72 -2.38 -11.86
N PHE A 20 -11.64 -1.65 -11.23
CA PHE A 20 -11.35 -0.38 -10.53
C PHE A 20 -10.39 -0.61 -9.35
N PRO A 21 -9.38 0.24 -9.13
CA PRO A 21 -8.36 -0.01 -8.11
C PRO A 21 -8.87 0.23 -6.68
N VAL A 22 -8.49 -0.68 -5.77
CA VAL A 22 -8.68 -0.54 -4.32
C VAL A 22 -7.35 -0.73 -3.62
N ILE A 23 -6.88 0.31 -2.94
CA ILE A 23 -5.65 0.29 -2.15
C ILE A 23 -5.98 -0.08 -0.70
N PHE A 24 -5.29 -1.10 -0.18
CA PHE A 24 -5.40 -1.55 1.20
C PHE A 24 -4.15 -1.17 1.98
N VAL A 25 -4.33 -0.38 3.05
CA VAL A 25 -3.27 0.11 3.92
C VAL A 25 -3.38 -0.54 5.29
N HIS A 26 -2.37 -1.32 5.67
CA HIS A 26 -2.33 -2.00 6.96
C HIS A 26 -2.12 -1.04 8.13
N GLY A 27 -2.41 -1.51 9.35
CA GLY A 27 -2.15 -0.77 10.59
C GLY A 27 -0.73 -0.93 11.10
N ASN A 28 -0.44 -0.32 12.27
CA ASN A 28 0.87 -0.45 12.90
C ASN A 28 1.20 -1.93 13.20
N TYR A 29 2.48 -2.29 13.14
CA TYR A 29 2.98 -3.68 13.23
C TYR A 29 2.40 -4.65 12.18
N GLY A 30 1.74 -4.13 11.14
CA GLY A 30 1.11 -4.90 10.08
C GLY A 30 1.99 -5.13 8.85
N SER A 31 1.36 -5.72 7.84
CA SER A 31 1.87 -5.88 6.47
C SER A 31 0.69 -6.14 5.53
N TRP A 32 0.93 -6.14 4.22
CA TRP A 32 -0.03 -6.51 3.18
C TRP A 32 -0.76 -7.83 3.49
N LYS A 33 -0.13 -8.74 4.24
CA LYS A 33 -0.66 -10.06 4.58
C LYS A 33 -1.99 -10.02 5.34
N TRP A 34 -2.30 -8.92 6.03
CA TRP A 34 -3.60 -8.75 6.69
C TRP A 34 -4.76 -8.81 5.68
N TRP A 35 -4.52 -8.37 4.46
CA TRP A 35 -5.50 -8.31 3.39
C TRP A 35 -5.53 -9.58 2.52
N LYS A 36 -4.61 -10.54 2.75
CA LYS A 36 -4.54 -11.79 2.00
C LYS A 36 -5.89 -12.53 1.90
N PRO A 37 -6.76 -12.58 2.94
CA PRO A 37 -8.05 -13.24 2.82
C PRO A 37 -9.03 -12.61 1.82
N ILE A 38 -8.83 -11.36 1.40
CA ILE A 38 -9.72 -10.60 0.51
C ILE A 38 -9.09 -10.22 -0.84
N LEU A 39 -7.75 -10.32 -0.99
CA LEU A 39 -7.07 -10.06 -2.25
C LEU A 39 -7.65 -10.91 -3.38
N GLY A 40 -8.03 -10.26 -4.48
CA GLY A 40 -8.61 -10.89 -5.67
C GLY A 40 -10.03 -11.41 -5.52
N LYS A 41 -10.70 -11.19 -4.37
CA LYS A 41 -12.08 -11.64 -4.14
C LYS A 41 -13.15 -10.59 -4.41
N LEU A 42 -12.75 -9.36 -4.68
CA LEU A 42 -13.68 -8.27 -5.00
C LEU A 42 -13.90 -8.23 -6.51
N GLU A 43 -15.08 -8.66 -6.95
CA GLU A 43 -15.45 -8.63 -8.37
C GLU A 43 -15.51 -7.19 -8.90
N GLY A 44 -14.94 -6.97 -10.09
CA GLY A 44 -14.86 -5.64 -10.70
C GLY A 44 -13.80 -4.73 -10.10
N TYR A 45 -12.95 -5.23 -9.19
CA TYR A 45 -11.88 -4.46 -8.57
C TYR A 45 -10.50 -5.10 -8.73
N THR A 46 -9.51 -4.23 -8.94
CA THR A 46 -8.10 -4.57 -8.79
C THR A 46 -7.68 -4.27 -7.36
N THR A 47 -7.53 -5.30 -6.54
CA THR A 47 -7.06 -5.17 -5.14
C THR A 47 -5.54 -5.01 -5.08
N ILE A 48 -5.06 -3.99 -4.36
CA ILE A 48 -3.63 -3.68 -4.19
C ILE A 48 -3.35 -3.52 -2.70
N ALA A 49 -2.48 -4.33 -2.13
CA ALA A 49 -2.08 -4.22 -0.72
C ALA A 49 -0.57 -4.00 -0.61
N LEU A 50 -0.18 -2.87 -0.01
CA LEU A 50 1.23 -2.50 0.16
C LEU A 50 1.74 -2.84 1.56
N ASP A 51 3.05 -2.99 1.69
CA ASP A 51 3.75 -2.78 2.96
C ASP A 51 4.15 -1.30 3.03
N LEU A 52 3.70 -0.56 4.04
CA LEU A 52 4.17 0.82 4.25
C LEU A 52 5.70 0.84 4.47
N PRO A 53 6.43 1.91 4.09
CA PRO A 53 7.83 2.06 4.49
C PRO A 53 8.01 1.86 6.00
N CYS A 54 9.14 1.25 6.37
CA CYS A 54 9.46 0.72 7.70
C CYS A 54 8.73 -0.57 8.10
N PHE A 55 7.84 -1.12 7.27
CA PHE A 55 7.09 -2.35 7.56
C PHE A 55 7.37 -3.45 6.53
N GLY A 56 7.16 -4.69 6.97
CA GLY A 56 7.24 -5.89 6.13
C GLY A 56 8.49 -5.92 5.23
N ARG A 57 8.24 -6.02 3.93
CA ARG A 57 9.25 -6.14 2.86
C ARG A 57 9.65 -4.81 2.24
N SER A 58 8.98 -3.72 2.57
CA SER A 58 9.34 -2.39 2.08
C SER A 58 10.64 -1.90 2.70
N CYS A 59 11.20 -0.86 2.06
CA CYS A 59 12.35 -0.10 2.54
C CYS A 59 12.18 0.34 3.99
N LYS A 60 13.30 0.53 4.69
CA LYS A 60 13.34 0.94 6.10
C LYS A 60 14.18 2.22 6.24
N PRO A 61 13.71 3.35 5.67
CA PRO A 61 14.41 4.61 5.79
C PRO A 61 14.37 5.10 7.25
N GLU A 62 15.29 5.99 7.61
CA GLU A 62 15.10 6.83 8.78
C GLU A 62 13.88 7.74 8.55
N THR A 63 12.96 7.78 9.51
CA THR A 63 11.69 8.50 9.38
C THR A 63 11.25 9.04 10.74
N ASP A 64 10.44 10.10 10.74
CA ASP A 64 9.91 10.69 11.97
C ASP A 64 8.68 9.95 12.52
N HIS A 65 8.25 8.88 11.83
CA HIS A 65 7.12 8.01 12.17
C HIS A 65 5.78 8.75 12.35
N LYS A 66 5.60 9.91 11.70
CA LYS A 66 4.35 10.66 11.77
C LYS A 66 3.40 10.29 10.63
N ILE A 67 2.09 10.43 10.89
CA ILE A 67 1.04 10.18 9.89
C ILE A 67 1.26 10.94 8.57
N PRO A 68 1.59 12.26 8.56
CA PRO A 68 1.81 12.98 7.30
C PRO A 68 2.96 12.40 6.47
N THR A 69 3.98 11.83 7.13
CA THR A 69 5.11 11.19 6.46
C THR A 69 4.67 9.90 5.78
N TYR A 70 3.88 9.06 6.45
CA TYR A 70 3.31 7.86 5.84
C TYR A 70 2.30 8.19 4.72
N ALA A 71 1.50 9.24 4.88
CA ALA A 71 0.59 9.72 3.84
C ALA A 71 1.36 10.17 2.58
N LYS A 72 2.50 10.86 2.75
CA LYS A 72 3.39 11.23 1.64
C LYS A 72 3.94 9.99 0.92
N TYR A 73 4.37 8.97 1.67
CA TYR A 73 4.85 7.74 1.05
C TYR A 73 3.75 7.00 0.27
N LEU A 74 2.53 7.00 0.80
CA LEU A 74 1.37 6.44 0.10
C LEU A 74 1.04 7.22 -1.19
N ASP A 75 1.08 8.56 -1.13
CA ASP A 75 0.89 9.44 -2.29
C ASP A 75 1.94 9.16 -3.38
N GLU A 76 3.21 9.04 -3.01
CA GLU A 76 4.29 8.66 -3.95
C GLU A 76 4.07 7.26 -4.54
N PHE A 77 3.64 6.30 -3.73
CA PHE A 77 3.34 4.95 -4.16
C PHE A 77 2.22 4.90 -5.21
N VAL A 78 1.07 5.55 -4.95
CA VAL A 78 -0.06 5.53 -5.90
C VAL A 78 0.27 6.28 -7.19
N LYS A 79 1.05 7.37 -7.11
CA LYS A 79 1.57 8.08 -8.29
C LYS A 79 2.52 7.22 -9.11
N ALA A 80 3.41 6.47 -8.45
CA ALA A 80 4.35 5.59 -9.13
C ALA A 80 3.63 4.40 -9.82
N LEU A 81 2.44 4.02 -9.36
CA LEU A 81 1.56 3.07 -10.03
C LEU A 81 0.69 3.68 -11.14
N GLY A 82 0.74 5.01 -11.33
CA GLY A 82 -0.06 5.72 -12.33
C GLY A 82 -1.56 5.75 -12.00
N LEU A 83 -1.93 5.72 -10.72
CA LEU A 83 -3.33 5.72 -10.29
C LEU A 83 -3.81 7.15 -10.01
N GLU A 84 -4.81 7.58 -10.77
CA GLU A 84 -5.47 8.90 -10.58
C GLU A 84 -6.71 8.80 -9.70
N GLU A 85 -7.50 7.74 -9.85
CA GLU A 85 -8.69 7.46 -9.06
C GLU A 85 -8.62 6.04 -8.49
N PHE A 86 -8.99 5.89 -7.21
CA PHE A 86 -9.00 4.61 -6.51
C PHE A 86 -9.86 4.70 -5.25
N HIS A 87 -10.28 3.54 -4.73
CA HIS A 87 -10.78 3.45 -3.36
C HIS A 87 -9.62 3.19 -2.39
N LEU A 88 -9.70 3.78 -1.20
CA LEU A 88 -8.72 3.59 -0.15
C LEU A 88 -9.37 2.92 1.07
N VAL A 89 -8.79 1.81 1.51
CA VAL A 89 -9.20 1.09 2.72
C VAL A 89 -8.04 1.11 3.70
N GLY A 90 -8.18 1.89 4.75
CA GLY A 90 -7.21 2.02 5.84
C GLY A 90 -7.65 1.29 7.09
N HIS A 91 -6.69 0.67 7.80
CA HIS A 91 -6.93 0.12 9.13
C HIS A 91 -5.99 0.74 10.17
N SER A 92 -6.53 1.32 11.24
CA SER A 92 -5.75 1.93 12.34
C SER A 92 -4.74 2.96 11.80
N LEU A 93 -3.42 2.73 11.91
CA LEU A 93 -2.39 3.60 11.31
C LEU A 93 -2.64 3.92 9.84
N GLY A 94 -3.22 2.97 9.10
CA GLY A 94 -3.47 3.12 7.67
C GLY A 94 -4.72 3.92 7.31
N GLY A 95 -5.55 4.31 8.27
CA GLY A 95 -6.76 5.12 8.08
C GLY A 95 -6.56 6.55 8.56
#